data_AF-A0A101UT68-F1
#
_entry.id   AF-A0A101UT68-F1
#
_cell.length_a   1.000
_cell.length_b   1.000
_cell.length_c   1.000
_cell.angle_alpha   90.00
_cell.angle_beta   90.00
_cell.angle_gamma   90.00
#
_symmetry.space_group_name_H-M   'P 1'
#
loop_
_entity.id
_entity.type
_entity.pdbx_description
1 polymer ?
#
loop_
_entity_poly.entity_id
_entity_poly.type
_entity_poly.pdbx_seq_one_letter_code
_entity_poly.pdbx_strand_id
1 'polypeptide(L)'
;MRRRDAQTVRDLSPDLATLGGLDVRGVAVTAPGTGTPYDFVSRWFGAKAGIPEDPVTGSAHAQLAPLWAERLGRTTLTARQLSARGGTVRCRVEGDRTFVTGNCVRFLNGTIALPDWPPGEGCLHRKPRAPPRCRTGKGRAVSPHPDIPQSKENLVSTSIHRTPGQLPILPGSVTANGFVFTSGIIAPSVIKAMQTGGTVPFAQQVTESVDALLAELKAAGSAHDRVVSLDAFLASASDVPRWNEEFLRVWPTPGPARMTLITGFTHPAVLFELRATAVV
;
A
#
# COMPACT_ATOMS: atom_id res chain seq x y z
N MET A 1 8.78 -14.18 -40.20
CA MET A 1 7.87 -15.15 -39.55
C MET A 1 7.35 -14.52 -38.26
N ARG A 2 6.21 -13.81 -38.28
CA ARG A 2 5.65 -13.13 -37.08
C ARG A 2 5.02 -14.18 -36.16
N ARG A 3 5.83 -14.76 -35.27
CA ARG A 3 5.33 -15.67 -34.24
C ARG A 3 4.47 -14.87 -33.25
N ARG A 4 3.15 -15.08 -33.29
CA ARG A 4 2.17 -14.50 -32.35
C ARG A 4 1.63 -15.62 -31.46
N ASP A 5 2.52 -16.32 -30.77
CA ASP A 5 2.17 -17.50 -29.97
C ASP A 5 2.69 -17.37 -28.54
N ALA A 6 2.15 -18.22 -27.66
CA ALA A 6 2.49 -18.20 -26.25
C ALA A 6 3.97 -18.53 -25.98
N GLN A 7 4.59 -19.36 -26.82
CA GLN A 7 6.00 -19.72 -26.70
C GLN A 7 6.90 -18.51 -26.93
N THR A 8 6.60 -17.71 -27.96
CA THR A 8 7.34 -16.47 -28.24
C THR A 8 7.24 -15.51 -27.07
N VAL A 9 6.06 -15.34 -26.47
CA VAL A 9 5.91 -14.50 -25.28
C VAL A 9 6.75 -15.04 -24.11
N ARG A 10 6.73 -16.35 -23.88
CA ARG A 10 7.51 -17.01 -22.81
C ARG A 10 9.01 -16.77 -22.98
N ASP A 11 9.53 -16.97 -24.18
CA ASP A 11 10.97 -16.99 -24.45
C ASP A 11 11.58 -15.60 -24.67
N LEU A 12 10.79 -14.52 -24.53
CA LEU A 12 11.29 -13.15 -24.64
C LEU A 12 12.45 -12.90 -23.66
N SER A 13 13.56 -12.40 -24.18
CA SER A 13 14.65 -11.84 -23.40
C SER A 13 14.80 -10.38 -23.80
N PRO A 14 13.96 -9.48 -23.27
CA PRO A 14 14.04 -8.07 -23.63
C PRO A 14 15.26 -7.42 -22.98
N ASP A 15 15.88 -6.48 -23.71
CA ASP A 15 16.87 -5.58 -23.12
C ASP A 15 16.18 -4.60 -22.16
N LEU A 16 16.35 -4.86 -20.87
CA LEU A 16 15.74 -4.07 -19.81
C LEU A 16 16.28 -2.64 -19.75
N ALA A 17 17.53 -2.40 -20.17
CA ALA A 17 18.11 -1.06 -20.19
C ALA A 17 17.43 -0.21 -21.26
N THR A 18 17.26 -0.77 -22.45
CA THR A 18 16.50 -0.12 -23.53
C THR A 18 15.04 0.11 -23.12
N LEU A 19 14.38 -0.87 -22.49
CA LEU A 19 13.02 -0.70 -22.00
C LEU A 19 12.89 0.40 -20.94
N GLY A 20 13.88 0.54 -20.06
CA GLY A 20 13.92 1.58 -19.03
C GLY A 20 13.94 3.01 -19.59
N GLY A 21 14.41 3.19 -20.82
CA GLY A 21 14.40 4.49 -21.52
C GLY A 21 13.03 4.92 -22.07
N LEU A 22 12.03 4.04 -22.06
CA LEU A 22 10.70 4.35 -22.60
C LEU A 22 9.91 5.27 -21.65
N ASP A 23 9.21 6.27 -22.21
CA ASP A 23 8.33 7.15 -21.46
C ASP A 23 6.95 6.53 -21.19
N VAL A 24 6.94 5.32 -20.61
CA VAL A 24 5.73 4.60 -20.22
C VAL A 24 5.92 3.92 -18.86
N ARG A 25 4.82 3.67 -18.14
CA ARG A 25 4.88 2.94 -16.85
C ARG A 25 5.46 1.54 -17.01
N GLY A 26 5.10 0.86 -18.10
CA GLY A 26 5.58 -0.48 -18.42
C GLY A 26 5.01 -0.99 -19.73
N VAL A 27 5.58 -2.08 -20.23
CA VAL A 27 5.24 -2.70 -21.50
C VAL A 27 4.64 -4.08 -21.23
N ALA A 28 3.43 -4.30 -21.73
CA ALA A 28 2.80 -5.61 -21.76
C ALA A 28 3.05 -6.27 -23.11
N VAL A 29 3.53 -7.51 -23.12
CA VAL A 29 3.62 -8.34 -24.33
C VAL A 29 2.62 -9.47 -24.20
N THR A 30 1.78 -9.70 -25.21
CA THR A 30 0.66 -10.63 -25.12
C THR A 30 0.40 -11.38 -26.43
N ALA A 31 -0.17 -12.58 -26.32
CA ALA A 31 -0.50 -13.47 -27.42
C ALA A 31 -1.76 -14.27 -27.10
N PRO A 32 -2.46 -14.83 -28.11
CA PRO A 32 -3.54 -15.78 -27.83
C PRO A 32 -2.93 -17.01 -27.13
N GLY A 33 -3.69 -17.62 -26.23
CA GLY A 33 -3.25 -18.79 -25.48
C GLY A 33 -3.37 -20.10 -26.28
N THR A 34 -3.37 -20.04 -27.61
CA THR A 34 -3.44 -21.21 -28.49
C THR A 34 -2.37 -22.24 -28.12
N GLY A 35 -2.77 -23.50 -27.92
CA GLY A 35 -1.88 -24.56 -27.45
C GLY A 35 -1.65 -24.56 -25.93
N THR A 36 -2.39 -23.76 -25.18
CA THR A 36 -2.36 -23.70 -23.71
C THR A 36 -3.79 -23.80 -23.15
N PRO A 37 -3.99 -24.07 -21.85
CA PRO A 37 -5.33 -24.06 -21.24
C PRO A 37 -5.89 -22.64 -20.97
N TYR A 38 -5.26 -21.59 -21.49
CA TYR A 38 -5.62 -20.19 -21.25
C TYR A 38 -6.15 -19.54 -22.53
N ASP A 39 -7.02 -18.54 -22.40
CA ASP A 39 -7.54 -17.78 -23.54
C ASP A 39 -6.47 -16.83 -24.11
N PHE A 40 -5.68 -16.20 -23.23
CA PHE A 40 -4.52 -15.40 -23.61
C PHE A 40 -3.39 -15.48 -22.59
N VAL A 41 -2.19 -15.10 -23.04
CA VAL A 41 -1.00 -15.05 -22.18
C VAL A 41 -0.35 -13.68 -22.24
N SER A 42 0.42 -13.33 -21.21
CA SER A 42 1.09 -12.05 -21.11
C SER A 42 2.45 -12.13 -20.40
N ARG A 43 3.30 -11.12 -20.60
CA ARG A 43 4.40 -10.73 -19.71
C ARG A 43 4.35 -9.22 -19.55
N TRP A 44 4.87 -8.72 -18.43
CA TRP A 44 4.85 -7.28 -18.14
C TRP A 44 6.18 -6.81 -17.55
N PHE A 45 6.75 -5.79 -18.18
CA PHE A 45 8.05 -5.21 -17.81
C PHE A 45 7.84 -3.75 -17.41
N GLY A 46 8.29 -3.36 -16.22
CA GLY A 46 8.00 -2.05 -15.64
C GLY A 46 9.09 -1.02 -15.94
N ALA A 47 9.07 -0.47 -17.15
CA ALA A 47 9.99 0.58 -17.65
C ALA A 47 10.25 1.70 -16.62
N LYS A 48 9.41 2.74 -16.55
CA LYS A 48 9.55 3.80 -15.53
C LYS A 48 9.25 3.35 -14.10
N ALA A 49 8.66 2.17 -13.93
CA ALA A 49 8.40 1.61 -12.61
C ALA A 49 9.66 1.02 -11.95
N GLY A 50 10.78 0.88 -12.68
CA GLY A 50 12.00 0.27 -12.16
C GLY A 50 11.85 -1.21 -11.83
N ILE A 51 10.85 -1.88 -12.43
CA ILE A 51 10.56 -3.30 -12.20
C ILE A 51 11.07 -4.07 -13.41
N PRO A 52 12.13 -4.89 -13.27
CA PRO A 52 12.65 -5.73 -14.36
C PRO A 52 11.54 -6.54 -15.03
N GLU A 53 10.80 -7.33 -14.26
CA GLU A 53 9.60 -8.02 -14.67
C GLU A 53 8.69 -8.23 -13.45
N ASP A 54 7.42 -7.89 -13.57
CA ASP A 54 6.44 -8.20 -12.53
C ASP A 54 6.01 -9.66 -12.69
N PRO A 55 5.93 -10.44 -11.60
CA PRO A 55 5.35 -11.77 -11.65
C PRO A 55 3.91 -11.85 -12.19
N VAL A 56 2.99 -10.99 -11.71
CA VAL A 56 1.56 -11.03 -12.08
C VAL A 56 0.95 -9.64 -11.91
N THR A 57 0.62 -8.98 -13.02
CA THR A 57 0.22 -7.57 -12.99
C THR A 57 -1.28 -7.43 -13.17
N GLY A 58 -2.03 -7.22 -12.09
CA GLY A 58 -3.49 -7.10 -12.14
C GLY A 58 -3.98 -5.95 -13.04
N SER A 59 -3.32 -4.79 -12.99
CA SER A 59 -3.66 -3.63 -13.83
C SER A 59 -3.36 -3.84 -15.31
N ALA A 60 -2.37 -4.67 -15.66
CA ALA A 60 -2.11 -5.06 -17.04
C ALA A 60 -3.25 -5.95 -17.56
N HIS A 61 -3.69 -6.93 -16.77
CA HIS A 61 -4.82 -7.78 -17.13
C HIS A 61 -6.15 -7.02 -17.22
N ALA A 62 -6.35 -6.01 -16.37
CA ALA A 62 -7.50 -5.12 -16.47
C ALA A 62 -7.57 -4.37 -17.82
N GLN A 63 -6.42 -4.09 -18.44
CA GLN A 63 -6.33 -3.43 -19.75
C GLN A 63 -6.32 -4.44 -20.92
N LEU A 64 -5.70 -5.61 -20.74
CA LEU A 64 -5.61 -6.64 -21.77
C LEU A 64 -6.91 -7.43 -21.94
N ALA A 65 -7.72 -7.59 -20.89
CA ALA A 65 -8.93 -8.39 -20.97
C ALA A 65 -9.97 -7.82 -21.96
N PRO A 66 -10.28 -6.50 -21.99
CA PRO A 66 -11.16 -5.94 -23.02
C PRO A 66 -10.66 -6.19 -24.45
N LEU A 67 -9.35 -6.00 -24.67
CA LEU A 67 -8.71 -6.24 -25.97
C LEU A 67 -8.90 -7.69 -26.44
N TRP A 68 -8.67 -8.66 -25.55
CA TRP A 68 -8.82 -10.07 -25.88
C TRP A 68 -10.28 -10.52 -25.92
N ALA A 69 -11.15 -9.90 -25.12
CA ALA A 69 -12.58 -10.17 -25.11
C ALA A 69 -13.20 -9.85 -26.47
N GLU A 70 -12.86 -8.69 -27.02
CA GLU A 70 -13.26 -8.27 -28.36
C GLU A 70 -12.71 -9.22 -29.43
N ARG A 71 -11.41 -9.54 -29.38
CA ARG A 71 -10.76 -10.42 -30.36
C ARG A 71 -11.27 -11.86 -30.35
N LEU A 72 -11.70 -12.36 -29.20
CA LEU A 72 -12.15 -13.75 -29.02
C LEU A 72 -13.67 -13.89 -28.99
N GLY A 73 -14.41 -12.78 -28.96
CA GLY A 73 -15.87 -12.77 -28.87
C GLY A 73 -16.40 -13.33 -27.53
N ARG A 74 -15.68 -13.11 -26.42
CA ARG A 74 -16.01 -13.64 -25.09
C ARG A 74 -15.86 -12.58 -24.01
N THR A 75 -16.72 -12.58 -23.00
CA THR A 75 -16.66 -11.61 -21.89
C THR A 75 -15.97 -12.16 -20.64
N THR A 76 -15.80 -13.49 -20.54
CA THR A 76 -15.05 -14.14 -19.47
C THR A 76 -13.85 -14.84 -20.08
N LEU A 77 -12.66 -14.56 -19.53
CA LEU A 77 -11.37 -15.03 -20.03
C LEU A 77 -10.52 -15.55 -18.88
N THR A 78 -9.74 -16.60 -19.12
CA THR A 78 -8.68 -17.07 -18.24
C THR A 78 -7.33 -16.72 -18.86
N ALA A 79 -6.49 -16.00 -18.12
CA ALA A 79 -5.20 -15.52 -18.60
C ALA A 79 -4.05 -16.01 -17.71
N ARG A 80 -2.86 -16.12 -18.30
CA ARG A 80 -1.63 -16.46 -17.58
C ARG A 80 -0.52 -15.46 -17.88
N GLN A 81 0.07 -14.89 -16.82
CA GLN A 81 1.35 -14.20 -16.93
C GLN A 81 2.48 -15.23 -16.94
N LEU A 82 3.31 -15.20 -17.98
CA LEU A 82 4.38 -16.16 -18.27
C LEU A 82 5.75 -15.70 -17.75
N SER A 83 5.76 -14.84 -16.73
CA SER A 83 6.96 -14.52 -15.97
C SER A 83 7.48 -15.75 -15.20
N ALA A 84 8.69 -15.66 -14.64
CA ALA A 84 9.32 -16.77 -13.92
C ALA A 84 8.46 -17.37 -12.80
N ARG A 85 7.87 -16.53 -11.93
CA ARG A 85 6.89 -16.97 -10.92
C ARG A 85 5.52 -17.23 -11.53
N GLY A 86 5.10 -16.35 -12.43
CA GLY A 86 3.82 -16.40 -13.12
C GLY A 86 2.60 -16.34 -12.21
N GLY A 87 1.43 -16.36 -12.85
CA GLY A 87 0.15 -16.47 -12.15
C GLY A 87 -1.02 -16.47 -13.11
N THR A 88 -2.07 -17.17 -12.69
CA THR A 88 -3.31 -17.30 -13.44
C THR A 88 -4.33 -16.34 -12.88
N VAL A 89 -4.98 -15.59 -13.77
CA VAL A 89 -6.08 -14.70 -13.42
C VAL A 89 -7.30 -15.01 -14.28
N ARG A 90 -8.49 -14.84 -13.71
CA ARG A 90 -9.76 -14.85 -14.43
C ARG A 90 -10.24 -13.41 -14.57
N CYS A 91 -10.58 -13.03 -15.78
CA CYS A 91 -11.06 -11.72 -16.13
C CYS A 91 -12.52 -11.81 -16.57
N ARG A 92 -13.36 -10.89 -16.10
CA ARG A 92 -14.73 -10.70 -16.58
C ARG A 92 -14.91 -9.24 -16.99
N VAL A 93 -15.29 -9.01 -18.24
CA VAL A 93 -15.49 -7.69 -18.83
C VAL A 93 -16.98 -7.38 -18.88
N GLU A 94 -17.39 -6.27 -18.28
CA GLU A 94 -18.77 -5.78 -18.22
C GLU A 94 -18.82 -4.29 -18.55
N GLY A 95 -19.16 -3.96 -19.80
CA GLY A 95 -19.18 -2.58 -20.26
C GLY A 95 -17.81 -1.91 -20.12
N ASP A 96 -17.75 -0.89 -19.27
CA ASP A 96 -16.54 -0.12 -18.96
C ASP A 96 -15.70 -0.71 -17.81
N ARG A 97 -16.13 -1.82 -17.20
CA ARG A 97 -15.48 -2.44 -16.05
C ARG A 97 -14.86 -3.78 -16.38
N THR A 98 -13.65 -4.00 -15.86
CA THR A 98 -12.98 -5.31 -15.88
C THR A 98 -12.76 -5.79 -14.45
N PHE A 99 -13.34 -6.94 -14.14
CA PHE A 99 -13.10 -7.66 -12.90
C PHE A 99 -11.93 -8.61 -13.10
N VAL A 100 -10.92 -8.52 -12.25
CA VAL A 100 -9.77 -9.44 -12.25
C VAL A 100 -9.78 -10.21 -10.94
N THR A 101 -9.78 -11.53 -11.03
CA THR A 101 -9.76 -12.43 -9.89
C THR A 101 -8.65 -13.44 -10.03
N GLY A 102 -8.09 -13.90 -8.92
CA GLY A 102 -7.03 -14.90 -8.90
C GLY A 102 -6.82 -15.40 -7.49
N ASN A 103 -6.04 -16.47 -7.36
CA ASN A 103 -5.62 -16.94 -6.05
C ASN A 103 -4.53 -16.00 -5.53
N CYS A 104 -4.69 -15.52 -4.30
CA CYS A 104 -3.70 -14.73 -3.61
C CYS A 104 -3.45 -15.32 -2.22
N VAL A 105 -2.24 -15.13 -1.70
CA VAL A 105 -2.00 -15.31 -0.28
C VAL A 105 -2.65 -14.12 0.41
N ARG A 106 -3.77 -14.37 1.10
CA ARG A 106 -4.55 -13.34 1.78
C ARG A 106 -3.75 -12.80 2.96
N PHE A 107 -3.14 -11.64 2.78
CA PHE A 107 -2.44 -10.92 3.85
C PHE A 107 -3.42 -10.35 4.88
N LEU A 108 -4.49 -9.70 4.40
CA LEU A 108 -5.50 -9.05 5.25
C LEU A 108 -6.90 -9.21 4.64
N ASN A 109 -7.91 -9.35 5.49
CA ASN A 109 -9.33 -9.20 5.13
C ASN A 109 -10.03 -8.48 6.29
N GLY A 110 -10.82 -7.46 5.98
CA GLY A 110 -11.55 -6.69 6.97
C GLY A 110 -12.47 -5.65 6.34
N THR A 111 -13.34 -5.07 7.16
CA THR A 111 -14.25 -3.99 6.78
C THR A 111 -13.75 -2.71 7.45
N ILE A 112 -13.61 -1.63 6.68
CA ILE A 112 -13.33 -0.29 7.24
C ILE A 112 -14.67 0.44 7.33
N ALA A 113 -15.13 0.68 8.55
CA ALA A 113 -16.20 1.64 8.80
C ALA A 113 -15.56 3.02 8.96
N LEU A 114 -15.81 3.92 8.02
CA LEU A 114 -15.44 5.32 8.19
C LEU A 114 -16.53 5.98 9.05
N PRO A 115 -16.19 6.79 10.06
CA PRO A 115 -17.20 7.65 10.67
C PRO A 115 -17.77 8.57 9.60
N ASP A 116 -19.02 9.01 9.77
CA ASP A 116 -19.58 10.08 8.96
C ASP A 116 -18.65 11.30 9.09
N TRP A 117 -17.85 11.55 8.05
CA TRP A 117 -17.00 12.73 8.00
C TRP A 117 -17.93 13.96 8.00
N PRO A 118 -17.78 14.90 8.95
CA PRO A 118 -18.64 16.07 8.99
C PRO A 118 -18.55 16.80 7.64
N PRO A 119 -19.67 17.01 6.94
CA PRO A 119 -19.65 17.72 5.67
C PRO A 119 -19.27 19.18 5.98
N GLY A 120 -18.02 19.57 5.77
CA GLY A 120 -17.67 20.97 5.96
C GLY A 120 -16.20 21.37 6.01
N GLU A 121 -15.26 20.48 6.36
CA GLU A 121 -13.86 20.91 6.49
C GLU A 121 -12.91 20.04 5.67
N GLY A 122 -12.68 20.48 4.43
CA GLY A 122 -11.35 20.45 3.82
C GLY A 122 -10.83 19.14 3.24
N CYS A 123 -11.50 18.55 2.25
CA CYS A 123 -10.73 17.86 1.21
C CYS A 123 -10.08 18.93 0.32
N LEU A 124 -8.89 19.38 0.72
CA LEU A 124 -8.04 20.24 -0.08
C LEU A 124 -7.68 19.46 -1.37
N HIS A 125 -8.24 19.91 -2.50
CA HIS A 125 -8.10 19.38 -3.87
C HIS A 125 -9.29 18.59 -4.42
N ARG A 126 -10.42 19.29 -4.62
CA ARG A 126 -11.05 19.48 -5.95
C ARG A 126 -12.32 20.30 -5.75
N LYS A 127 -12.50 21.38 -6.53
CA LYS A 127 -13.84 21.99 -6.68
C LYS A 127 -14.81 20.87 -7.08
N PRO A 128 -15.96 20.72 -6.42
CA PRO A 128 -16.96 19.75 -6.86
C PRO A 128 -17.42 20.17 -8.25
N ARG A 129 -17.01 19.42 -9.28
CA ARG A 129 -17.81 19.40 -10.52
C ARG A 129 -19.14 18.79 -10.12
N ALA A 130 -20.23 19.50 -10.41
CA ALA A 130 -21.57 18.99 -10.22
C ALA A 130 -21.64 17.56 -10.80
N PRO A 131 -22.17 16.58 -10.05
CA PRO A 131 -22.36 15.25 -10.60
C PRO A 131 -23.24 15.36 -11.86
N PRO A 132 -22.96 14.60 -12.93
CA PRO A 132 -23.88 14.55 -14.06
C PRO A 132 -25.23 14.09 -13.53
N ARG A 133 -26.28 14.87 -13.83
CA ARG A 133 -27.66 14.57 -13.42
C ARG A 133 -28.02 13.21 -14.00
N CYS A 134 -27.97 12.18 -13.16
CA CYS A 134 -28.52 10.87 -13.49
C CYS A 134 -30.02 11.07 -13.65
N ARG A 135 -30.54 10.88 -14.87
CA ARG A 135 -31.97 10.85 -15.13
C ARG A 135 -32.61 9.82 -14.20
N THR A 136 -33.68 10.24 -13.56
CA THR A 136 -34.51 9.48 -12.61
C THR A 136 -34.99 8.16 -13.21
N GLY A 137 -34.28 7.07 -12.91
CA GLY A 137 -34.83 5.73 -12.86
C GLY A 137 -34.98 5.36 -11.40
N LYS A 138 -36.19 4.96 -10.97
CA LYS A 138 -36.50 4.56 -9.59
C LYS A 138 -35.56 3.43 -9.14
N GLY A 139 -34.45 3.79 -8.49
CA GLY A 139 -33.51 2.85 -7.87
C GLY A 139 -34.14 2.28 -6.61
N ARG A 140 -34.52 1.00 -6.67
CA ARG A 140 -34.89 0.19 -5.51
C ARG A 140 -33.66 0.14 -4.58
N ALA A 141 -33.84 0.40 -3.29
CA ALA A 141 -32.79 0.18 -2.30
C ALA A 141 -32.26 -1.25 -2.48
N VAL A 142 -30.95 -1.39 -2.70
CA VAL A 142 -30.31 -2.69 -2.75
C VAL A 142 -30.24 -3.19 -1.31
N SER A 143 -31.08 -4.16 -0.98
CA SER A 143 -31.00 -4.84 0.31
C SER A 143 -29.61 -5.47 0.47
N PRO A 144 -29.00 -5.43 1.67
CA PRO A 144 -27.72 -6.06 1.92
C PRO A 144 -27.76 -7.56 1.60
N HIS A 145 -26.64 -8.08 1.09
CA HIS A 145 -26.48 -9.49 0.72
C HIS A 145 -26.67 -10.39 1.97
N PRO A 146 -27.46 -11.47 1.89
CA PRO A 146 -27.90 -12.25 3.06
C PRO A 146 -26.76 -12.95 3.83
N ASP A 147 -25.62 -13.17 3.19
CA ASP A 147 -24.45 -13.84 3.78
C ASP A 147 -23.42 -12.90 4.42
N ILE A 148 -23.70 -11.59 4.49
CA ILE A 148 -22.86 -10.67 5.25
C ILE A 148 -23.35 -10.74 6.70
N PRO A 149 -22.56 -11.27 7.66
CA PRO A 149 -22.91 -11.14 9.07
C PRO A 149 -23.08 -9.65 9.32
N GLN A 150 -24.29 -9.23 9.71
CA GLN A 150 -24.49 -7.89 10.22
C GLN A 150 -23.53 -7.78 11.40
N SER A 151 -22.44 -7.01 11.22
CA SER A 151 -21.53 -6.75 12.30
C SER A 151 -22.38 -6.16 13.40
N LYS A 152 -22.53 -6.90 14.52
CA LYS A 152 -22.95 -6.29 15.78
C LYS A 152 -22.18 -5.00 15.87
N GLU A 153 -22.86 -3.90 16.13
CA GLU A 153 -22.25 -2.59 16.34
C GLU A 153 -21.13 -2.77 17.36
N ASN A 154 -19.92 -3.04 16.87
CA ASN A 154 -18.72 -2.95 17.65
C ASN A 154 -18.63 -1.45 17.80
N LEU A 155 -19.04 -0.94 18.97
CA LEU A 155 -18.61 0.36 19.42
C LEU A 155 -17.09 0.35 19.30
N VAL A 156 -16.57 0.91 18.19
CA VAL A 156 -15.16 1.18 18.03
C VAL A 156 -14.91 2.39 18.93
N SER A 157 -14.71 2.12 20.22
CA SER A 157 -14.18 3.10 21.15
C SER A 157 -12.79 3.45 20.65
N THR A 158 -12.68 4.52 19.86
CA THR A 158 -11.40 5.03 19.40
C THR A 158 -10.82 5.82 20.56
N SER A 159 -10.01 5.18 21.40
CA SER A 159 -9.21 5.90 22.38
C SER A 159 -8.10 6.64 21.64
N ILE A 160 -8.32 7.93 21.39
CA ILE A 160 -7.27 8.81 20.88
C ILE A 160 -6.34 9.14 22.05
N HIS A 161 -5.22 8.44 22.13
CA HIS A 161 -4.16 8.79 23.06
C HIS A 161 -3.40 9.99 22.48
N ARG A 162 -3.31 11.07 23.25
CA ARG A 162 -2.63 12.31 22.84
C ARG A 162 -1.22 12.31 23.44
N THR A 163 -0.20 12.38 22.59
CA THR A 163 1.19 12.51 23.05
C THR A 163 1.50 13.97 23.39
N PRO A 164 1.88 14.30 24.64
CA PRO A 164 2.24 15.67 25.01
C PRO A 164 3.40 16.21 24.16
N GLY A 165 3.21 17.36 23.50
CA GLY A 165 4.26 18.08 22.77
C GLY A 165 4.15 18.04 21.23
N GLN A 166 3.41 17.11 20.63
CA GLN A 166 3.32 17.01 19.17
C GLN A 166 2.42 18.13 18.60
N LEU A 167 2.95 18.91 17.63
CA LEU A 167 2.24 20.02 16.97
C LEU A 167 2.21 19.80 15.44
N PRO A 168 1.04 19.92 14.74
CA PRO A 168 -0.31 20.03 15.30
C PRO A 168 -0.64 18.81 16.19
N ILE A 169 -1.62 18.96 17.08
CA ILE A 169 -2.03 17.88 18.00
C ILE A 169 -2.67 16.76 17.17
N LEU A 170 -1.85 15.80 16.76
CA LEU A 170 -2.26 14.57 16.12
C LEU A 170 -2.44 13.47 17.17
N PRO A 171 -3.32 12.48 16.95
CA PRO A 171 -3.35 11.28 17.78
C PRO A 171 -1.98 10.60 17.74
N GLY A 172 -1.44 10.20 18.90
CA GLY A 172 -0.20 9.40 18.94
C GLY A 172 -0.39 8.06 18.23
N SER A 173 -1.57 7.47 18.42
CA SER A 173 -2.03 6.29 17.69
C SER A 173 -3.56 6.24 17.57
N VAL A 174 -4.03 5.38 16.66
CA VAL A 174 -5.44 5.01 16.48
C VAL A 174 -5.56 3.50 16.50
N THR A 175 -6.42 2.97 17.37
CA THR A 175 -6.79 1.55 17.37
C THR A 175 -8.03 1.33 16.51
N ALA A 176 -7.91 0.48 15.50
CA ALA A 176 -9.00 0.10 14.62
C ALA A 176 -8.90 -1.38 14.24
N ASN A 177 -9.98 -2.13 14.47
CA ASN A 177 -10.10 -3.54 14.07
C ASN A 177 -8.96 -4.45 14.57
N GLY A 178 -8.52 -4.27 15.83
CA GLY A 178 -7.44 -5.08 16.42
C GLY A 178 -6.03 -4.67 15.97
N PHE A 179 -5.90 -3.57 15.22
CA PHE A 179 -4.63 -2.97 14.86
C PHE A 179 -4.44 -1.62 15.56
N VAL A 180 -3.20 -1.33 15.92
CA VAL A 180 -2.74 -0.01 16.36
C VAL A 180 -1.94 0.62 15.23
N PHE A 181 -2.36 1.82 14.81
CA PHE A 181 -1.65 2.62 13.83
C PHE A 181 -1.05 3.83 14.53
N THR A 182 0.28 3.92 14.63
CA THR A 182 0.91 5.11 15.20
C THR A 182 1.04 6.20 14.14
N SER A 183 0.99 7.45 14.60
CA SER A 183 1.50 8.59 13.84
C SER A 183 3.01 8.48 13.66
N GLY A 184 3.57 9.40 12.87
CA GLY A 184 5.00 9.66 12.89
C GLY A 184 5.43 10.19 14.26
N ILE A 185 6.41 9.52 14.86
CA ILE A 185 6.94 9.83 16.18
C ILE A 185 8.36 10.35 16.01
N ILE A 186 8.59 11.52 16.60
CA ILE A 186 9.90 12.15 16.76
C ILE A 186 10.23 12.22 18.25
N ALA A 187 11.50 12.45 18.56
CA ALA A 187 11.95 12.55 19.93
C ALA A 187 11.31 13.73 20.68
N PRO A 188 10.82 13.55 21.92
CA PRO A 188 10.29 14.64 22.73
C PRO A 188 11.29 15.79 22.95
N SER A 189 12.59 15.49 23.04
CA SER A 189 13.62 16.54 23.11
C SER A 189 13.69 17.40 21.83
N VAL A 190 13.39 16.84 20.66
CA VAL A 190 13.37 17.56 19.38
C VAL A 190 12.22 18.55 19.34
N ILE A 191 11.05 18.17 19.86
CA ILE A 191 9.90 19.09 20.01
C ILE A 191 10.30 20.32 20.83
N LYS A 192 11.01 20.13 21.95
CA LYS A 192 11.52 21.23 22.76
C LYS A 192 12.59 22.05 22.01
N ALA A 193 13.47 21.39 21.27
CA ALA A 193 14.51 22.05 20.48
C ALA A 193 13.93 22.92 19.36
N MET A 194 12.85 22.48 18.69
CA MET A 194 12.12 23.28 17.69
C MET A 194 11.61 24.61 18.24
N GLN A 195 11.18 24.63 19.51
CA GLN A 195 10.66 25.84 20.16
C GLN A 195 11.77 26.80 20.62
N THR A 196 12.97 26.27 20.87
CA THR A 196 14.08 27.00 21.50
C THR A 196 15.24 27.28 20.54
N GLY A 197 15.17 26.79 19.30
CA GLY A 197 16.27 26.89 18.32
C GLY A 197 17.46 25.98 18.62
N GLY A 198 17.26 24.95 19.45
CA GLY A 198 18.30 23.99 19.82
C GLY A 198 18.52 22.89 18.78
N THR A 199 19.52 22.04 19.02
CA THR A 199 19.76 20.81 18.27
C THR A 199 19.78 19.60 19.21
N VAL A 200 19.41 18.44 18.69
CA VAL A 200 19.45 17.16 19.44
C VAL A 200 20.27 16.16 18.62
N PRO A 201 21.30 15.52 19.20
CA PRO A 201 22.10 14.52 18.50
C PRO A 201 21.25 13.36 17.97
N PHE A 202 21.57 12.85 16.77
CA PHE A 202 20.82 11.75 16.13
C PHE A 202 20.64 10.54 17.04
N ALA A 203 21.69 10.10 17.73
CA ALA A 203 21.63 8.95 18.63
C ALA A 203 20.61 9.11 19.76
N GLN A 204 20.46 10.33 20.28
CA GLN A 204 19.44 10.66 21.28
C GLN A 204 18.05 10.68 20.64
N GLN A 205 17.91 11.26 19.45
CA GLN A 205 16.63 11.28 18.74
C GLN A 205 16.10 9.85 18.49
N VAL A 206 16.97 8.94 18.05
CA VAL A 206 16.62 7.54 17.78
C VAL A 206 16.10 6.83 19.03
N THR A 207 16.86 6.88 20.13
CA THR A 207 16.46 6.20 21.38
C THR A 207 15.15 6.78 21.91
N GLU A 208 15.03 8.11 22.00
CA GLU A 208 13.82 8.73 22.52
C GLU A 208 12.58 8.48 21.64
N SER A 209 12.75 8.47 20.32
CA SER A 209 11.61 8.21 19.41
C SER A 209 11.16 6.75 19.52
N VAL A 210 12.09 5.80 19.64
CA VAL A 210 11.77 4.39 19.88
C VAL A 210 11.07 4.20 21.22
N ASP A 211 11.57 4.80 22.30
CA ASP A 211 10.94 4.69 23.61
C ASP A 211 9.54 5.32 23.64
N ALA A 212 9.35 6.46 22.95
CA ALA A 212 8.05 7.09 22.76
C ALA A 212 7.09 6.19 21.97
N LEU A 213 7.57 5.53 20.90
CA LEU A 213 6.78 4.55 20.16
C LEU A 213 6.34 3.38 21.05
N LEU A 214 7.24 2.82 21.85
CA LEU A 214 6.92 1.71 22.75
C LEU A 214 5.91 2.11 23.83
N ALA A 215 6.03 3.32 24.37
CA ALA A 215 5.07 3.86 25.32
C ALA A 215 3.67 4.04 24.69
N GLU A 216 3.61 4.53 23.45
CA GLU A 216 2.37 4.72 22.71
C GLU A 216 1.70 3.38 22.38
N LEU A 217 2.47 2.39 21.92
CA LEU A 217 1.98 1.02 21.70
C LEU A 217 1.41 0.41 22.99
N LYS A 218 2.12 0.57 24.12
CA LYS A 218 1.67 0.09 25.42
C LYS A 218 0.36 0.76 25.86
N ALA A 219 0.24 2.07 25.65
CA ALA A 219 -0.99 2.83 25.95
C ALA A 219 -2.18 2.37 25.10
N ALA A 220 -1.91 1.94 23.85
CA ALA A 220 -2.92 1.40 22.94
C ALA A 220 -3.25 -0.09 23.16
N GLY A 221 -2.71 -0.73 24.20
CA GLY A 221 -2.93 -2.14 24.52
C GLY A 221 -2.08 -3.12 23.71
N SER A 222 -1.02 -2.65 23.05
CA SER A 222 -0.09 -3.44 22.25
C SER A 222 1.30 -3.51 22.91
N ALA A 223 2.29 -4.05 22.20
CA ALA A 223 3.68 -4.18 22.65
C ALA A 223 4.65 -4.29 21.47
N HIS A 224 5.96 -4.20 21.76
CA HIS A 224 7.01 -4.28 20.75
C HIS A 224 6.97 -5.57 19.91
N ASP A 225 6.70 -6.72 20.53
CA ASP A 225 6.60 -8.04 19.90
C ASP A 225 5.31 -8.23 19.07
N ARG A 226 4.39 -7.26 19.14
CA ARG A 226 3.16 -7.20 18.34
C ARG A 226 3.24 -6.26 17.14
N VAL A 227 4.38 -5.59 16.94
CA VAL A 227 4.63 -4.78 15.75
C VAL A 227 4.71 -5.71 14.54
N VAL A 228 3.94 -5.41 13.49
CA VAL A 228 3.93 -6.18 12.23
C VAL A 228 4.71 -5.47 11.12
N SER A 229 4.71 -4.13 11.13
CA SER A 229 5.46 -3.31 10.19
C SER A 229 5.91 -1.99 10.82
N LEU A 230 7.08 -1.51 10.40
CA LEU A 230 7.66 -0.25 10.84
C LEU A 230 8.32 0.49 9.69
N ASP A 231 8.06 1.80 9.60
CA ASP A 231 8.71 2.70 8.66
C ASP A 231 9.59 3.68 9.43
N ALA A 232 10.85 3.79 9.03
CA ALA A 232 11.81 4.74 9.60
C ALA A 232 12.31 5.71 8.54
N PHE A 233 12.39 6.99 8.91
CA PHE A 233 12.84 8.08 8.07
C PHE A 233 14.07 8.73 8.71
N LEU A 234 15.14 8.89 7.94
CA LEU A 234 16.41 9.46 8.40
C LEU A 234 16.80 10.65 7.52
N ALA A 235 17.45 11.65 8.11
CA ALA A 235 17.96 12.80 7.36
C ALA A 235 19.22 12.46 6.55
N SER A 236 20.00 11.48 6.99
CA SER A 236 21.28 11.11 6.38
C SER A 236 21.47 9.60 6.29
N ALA A 237 22.06 9.13 5.19
CA ALA A 237 22.46 7.75 5.01
C ALA A 237 23.58 7.32 5.98
N SER A 238 24.39 8.25 6.48
CA SER A 238 25.46 7.98 7.44
C SER A 238 24.96 7.41 8.76
N ASP A 239 23.70 7.67 9.09
CA ASP A 239 23.10 7.34 10.38
C ASP A 239 22.42 5.97 10.42
N VAL A 240 22.32 5.30 9.26
CA VAL A 240 21.72 3.96 9.11
C VAL A 240 22.34 2.92 10.05
N PRO A 241 23.67 2.85 10.27
CA PRO A 241 24.26 1.88 11.21
C PRO A 241 23.75 2.06 12.64
N ARG A 242 23.71 3.29 13.15
CA ARG A 242 23.21 3.59 14.50
C ARG A 242 21.72 3.23 14.64
N TRP A 243 20.92 3.50 13.61
CA TRP A 243 19.52 3.06 13.57
C TRP A 243 19.40 1.54 13.60
N ASN A 244 20.20 0.80 12.83
CA ASN A 244 20.17 -0.66 12.82
C ASN A 244 20.49 -1.25 14.20
N GLU A 245 21.47 -0.69 14.93
CA GLU A 245 21.77 -1.10 16.30
C GLU A 245 20.57 -0.90 17.23
N GLU A 246 19.93 0.27 17.18
CA GLU A 246 18.75 0.53 18.01
C GLU A 246 17.57 -0.38 17.66
N PHE A 247 17.35 -0.61 16.37
CA PHE A 247 16.29 -1.50 15.91
C PHE A 247 16.51 -2.92 16.47
N LEU A 248 17.72 -3.46 16.37
CA LEU A 248 18.05 -4.81 16.85
C LEU A 248 18.02 -4.92 18.38
N ARG A 249 18.21 -3.81 19.12
CA ARG A 249 18.03 -3.77 20.57
C ARG A 249 16.59 -4.11 20.97
N VAL A 250 15.61 -3.67 20.18
CA VAL A 250 14.18 -3.83 20.50
C VAL A 250 13.57 -5.03 19.78
N TRP A 251 13.96 -5.27 18.53
CA TRP A 251 13.40 -6.32 17.69
C TRP A 251 14.49 -7.29 17.22
N PRO A 252 14.75 -8.38 17.97
CA PRO A 252 15.64 -9.45 17.53
C PRO A 252 15.05 -10.20 16.33
N THR A 253 15.88 -10.96 15.60
CA THR A 253 15.44 -11.66 14.39
C THR A 253 14.67 -12.95 14.73
N PRO A 254 13.49 -13.23 14.13
CA PRO A 254 12.79 -12.39 13.14
C PRO A 254 12.05 -11.20 13.77
N GLY A 255 12.35 -9.99 13.30
CA GLY A 255 11.67 -8.75 13.68
C GLY A 255 10.53 -8.38 12.72
N PRO A 256 9.85 -7.24 12.94
CA PRO A 256 8.77 -6.76 12.06
C PRO A 256 9.27 -6.47 10.64
N ALA A 257 8.35 -6.44 9.68
CA ALA A 257 8.66 -5.91 8.36
C ALA A 257 9.13 -4.45 8.51
N ARG A 258 10.20 -4.07 7.80
CA ARG A 258 10.82 -2.76 7.98
C ARG A 258 11.09 -2.07 6.65
N MET A 259 10.71 -0.79 6.57
CA MET A 259 11.18 0.15 5.55
C MET A 259 12.08 1.21 6.19
N THR A 260 13.14 1.62 5.50
CA THR A 260 14.00 2.72 5.93
C THR A 260 14.30 3.63 4.74
N LEU A 261 13.99 4.91 4.87
CA LEU A 261 14.13 5.91 3.81
C LEU A 261 15.02 7.07 4.27
N ILE A 262 15.80 7.61 3.32
CA ILE A 262 16.52 8.87 3.51
C ILE A 262 15.69 9.99 2.90
N THR A 263 15.33 11.01 3.69
CA THR A 263 14.42 12.08 3.27
C THR A 263 14.72 13.39 3.99
N GLY A 264 14.23 14.50 3.44
CA GLY A 264 14.11 15.76 4.18
C GLY A 264 12.91 15.76 5.13
N PHE A 265 12.98 16.57 6.18
CA PHE A 265 11.91 16.78 7.15
C PHE A 265 11.33 18.19 7.08
N THR A 266 10.16 18.37 7.67
CA THR A 266 9.47 19.67 7.74
C THR A 266 10.17 20.70 8.63
N HIS A 267 11.07 20.25 9.51
CA HIS A 267 11.86 21.12 10.38
C HIS A 267 13.32 20.64 10.47
N PRO A 268 14.33 21.54 10.40
CA PRO A 268 15.75 21.16 10.34
C PRO A 268 16.29 20.48 11.61
N ALA A 269 15.64 20.67 12.75
CA ALA A 269 16.01 19.97 14.00
C ALA A 269 15.65 18.47 13.99
N VAL A 270 14.79 18.00 13.09
CA VAL A 270 14.41 16.58 12.98
C VAL A 270 15.44 15.87 12.12
N LEU A 271 16.03 14.82 12.70
CA LEU A 271 16.97 13.94 12.00
C LEU A 271 16.42 12.51 11.85
N PHE A 272 15.41 12.16 12.66
CA PHE A 272 14.81 10.84 12.71
C PHE A 272 13.32 10.91 13.03
N GLU A 273 12.54 10.11 12.33
CA GLU A 273 11.12 9.88 12.60
C GLU A 273 10.80 8.41 12.32
N LEU A 274 9.92 7.80 13.12
CA LEU A 274 9.43 6.45 12.85
C LEU A 274 7.93 6.31 13.12
N ARG A 275 7.31 5.33 12.47
CA ARG A 275 5.93 4.90 12.73
C ARG A 275 5.83 3.39 12.68
N ALA A 276 4.83 2.84 13.36
CA ALA A 276 4.56 1.41 13.34
C ALA A 276 3.08 1.09 13.14
N THR A 277 2.85 -0.13 12.68
CA THR A 277 1.56 -0.82 12.79
C THR A 277 1.76 -2.06 13.64
N ALA A 278 0.90 -2.24 14.64
CA ALA A 278 0.93 -3.36 15.56
C ALA A 278 -0.46 -3.97 15.74
N VAL A 279 -0.53 -5.13 16.39
CA VAL A 279 -1.81 -5.76 16.79
C VAL A 279 -2.06 -5.57 18.29
N VAL A 280 -3.33 -5.46 18.68
CA VAL A 280 -3.76 -5.50 20.09
C VAL A 280 -3.84 -6.97 20.55
#